data_AF-A0A0S7EWU8-F1
#
_entry.id   AF-A0A0S7EWU8-F1
#
_cell.length_a   1.000
_cell.length_b   1.000
_cell.length_c   1.000
_cell.angle_alpha   90.00
_cell.angle_beta   90.00
_cell.angle_gamma   90.00
#
_symmetry.space_group_name_H-M   'P 1'
#
loop_
_entity.id
_entity.type
_entity.pdbx_description
1 polymer ?
#
loop_
_entity_poly.entity_id
_entity_poly.type
_entity_poly.pdbx_seq_one_letter_code
_entity_poly.pdbx_strand_id
1 'polypeptide(L)'
;GDDQIFTEVELNMLEKVINETTVWKNETVAVQEKRSPHERPVLLSRDIESKLLLLQREMNYLLNKAKFAKPKPKPKAKNETSTDAGYKVNATTEEKVIPPTDESKNLKTAESIDLTA
;
A
#
# COMPACT_ATOMS: atom_id res chain seq x y z
N GLY A 1 6.16 -14.95 -14.11
CA GLY A 1 7.13 -15.90 -13.53
C GLY A 1 6.90 -15.98 -12.05
N ASP A 2 7.19 -17.10 -11.41
CA ASP A 2 6.81 -17.38 -10.01
C ASP A 2 7.34 -16.36 -8.98
N ASP A 3 8.25 -15.47 -9.39
CA ASP A 3 8.84 -14.39 -8.60
C ASP A 3 7.99 -13.11 -8.51
N GLN A 4 6.83 -13.05 -9.16
CA GLN A 4 5.99 -11.86 -9.15
C GLN A 4 5.24 -11.71 -7.81
N ILE A 5 5.42 -10.56 -7.18
CA ILE A 5 4.72 -10.17 -5.94
C ILE A 5 3.22 -10.00 -6.19
N PHE A 6 2.85 -9.53 -7.39
CA PHE A 6 1.48 -9.31 -7.82
C PHE A 6 1.06 -10.33 -8.88
N THR A 7 -0.17 -10.77 -8.80
CA THR A 7 -0.79 -11.65 -9.80
C THR A 7 -1.41 -10.82 -10.93
N GLU A 8 -1.63 -11.45 -12.08
CA GLU A 8 -2.28 -10.80 -13.21
C GLU A 8 -3.70 -10.34 -12.87
N VAL A 9 -4.47 -11.14 -12.13
CA VAL A 9 -5.84 -10.79 -11.71
C VAL A 9 -5.86 -9.52 -10.85
N GLU A 10 -4.88 -9.35 -9.97
CA GLU A 10 -4.76 -8.17 -9.10
C GLU A 10 -4.44 -6.90 -9.90
N LEU A 11 -3.54 -7.01 -10.88
CA LEU A 11 -3.20 -5.89 -11.76
C LEU A 11 -4.39 -5.53 -12.66
N ASN A 12 -5.07 -6.53 -13.23
CA ASN A 12 -6.25 -6.34 -14.07
C ASN A 12 -7.41 -5.72 -13.27
N MET A 13 -7.55 -6.06 -11.99
CA MET A 13 -8.56 -5.44 -11.12
C MET A 13 -8.27 -3.96 -10.89
N LEU A 14 -7.03 -3.60 -10.55
CA LEU A 14 -6.64 -2.20 -10.38
C LEU A 14 -6.82 -1.41 -11.69
N GLU A 15 -6.37 -1.96 -12.82
CA GLU A 15 -6.52 -1.34 -14.14
C GLU A 15 -8.00 -1.10 -14.46
N LYS A 16 -8.87 -2.10 -14.23
CA LYS A 16 -10.31 -1.97 -14.43
C LYS A 16 -10.89 -0.82 -13.61
N VAL A 17 -10.58 -0.74 -12.32
CA VAL A 17 -11.08 0.35 -11.46
C VAL A 17 -10.57 1.72 -11.91
N ILE A 18 -9.32 1.83 -12.34
CA ILE A 18 -8.74 3.06 -12.89
C ILE A 18 -9.48 3.49 -14.16
N ASN A 19 -9.68 2.56 -15.10
CA ASN A 19 -10.34 2.84 -16.37
C ASN A 19 -11.81 3.24 -16.16
N GLU A 20 -12.55 2.49 -15.35
CA GLU A 20 -13.94 2.81 -15.00
C GLU A 20 -14.07 4.17 -14.31
N THR A 21 -13.14 4.51 -13.41
CA THR A 21 -13.15 5.80 -12.73
C THR A 21 -12.82 6.94 -13.68
N THR A 22 -11.87 6.73 -14.60
CA THR A 22 -11.45 7.72 -15.61
C THR A 22 -12.59 8.02 -16.58
N VAL A 23 -13.22 6.98 -17.12
CA VAL A 23 -14.39 7.11 -18.02
C VAL A 23 -15.52 7.86 -17.31
N TRP A 24 -15.89 7.41 -16.11
CA TRP A 24 -16.94 8.05 -15.32
C TRP A 24 -16.65 9.54 -15.07
N LYS A 25 -15.42 9.89 -14.68
CA LYS A 25 -15.03 11.28 -14.43
C LYS A 25 -15.17 12.10 -15.70
N ASN A 26 -14.62 11.63 -16.81
CA ASN A 26 -14.61 12.38 -18.06
C ASN A 26 -16.04 12.64 -18.57
N GLU A 27 -16.88 11.61 -18.53
CA GLU A 27 -18.29 11.72 -18.92
C GLU A 27 -19.06 12.67 -17.99
N THR A 28 -18.91 12.50 -16.67
CA THR A 28 -19.64 13.31 -15.68
C THR A 28 -19.21 14.77 -15.71
N VAL A 29 -17.92 15.05 -15.89
CA VAL A 29 -17.39 16.42 -16.08
C VAL A 29 -17.97 17.03 -17.36
N ALA A 30 -17.93 16.31 -18.49
CA ALA A 30 -18.47 16.82 -19.75
C ALA A 30 -19.98 17.11 -19.68
N VAL A 31 -20.75 16.32 -18.91
CA VAL A 31 -22.17 16.59 -18.65
C VAL A 31 -22.32 17.81 -17.74
N GLN A 32 -21.54 17.89 -16.65
CA GLN A 32 -21.59 18.99 -15.68
C GLN A 32 -21.26 20.35 -16.31
N GLU A 33 -20.27 20.42 -17.20
CA GLU A 33 -19.85 21.65 -17.87
C GLU A 33 -20.92 22.22 -18.81
N LYS A 34 -21.78 21.36 -19.36
CA LYS A 34 -22.88 21.76 -20.26
C LYS A 34 -24.17 22.10 -19.51
N ARG A 35 -24.22 21.89 -18.19
CA ARG A 35 -25.42 22.14 -17.38
C ARG A 35 -25.58 23.60 -17.01
N SER A 36 -26.84 24.01 -16.82
CA SER A 36 -27.16 25.33 -16.30
C SER A 36 -26.80 25.44 -14.82
N PRO A 37 -26.34 26.61 -14.33
CA PRO A 37 -26.04 26.82 -12.91
C PRO A 37 -27.23 26.59 -11.95
N HIS A 38 -28.46 26.66 -12.45
CA HIS A 38 -29.68 26.44 -11.66
C HIS A 38 -30.09 24.97 -11.58
N GLU A 39 -29.47 24.10 -12.38
CA GLU A 39 -29.74 22.67 -12.35
C GLU A 39 -28.93 21.99 -11.25
N ARG A 40 -29.48 20.92 -10.68
CA ARG A 40 -28.75 20.11 -9.71
C ARG A 40 -27.44 19.59 -10.34
N PRO A 41 -26.29 19.68 -9.63
CA PRO A 41 -25.04 19.14 -10.14
C PRO A 41 -25.11 17.62 -10.29
N VAL A 42 -24.46 17.11 -11.33
CA VAL A 42 -24.28 15.68 -11.58
C VAL A 42 -22.96 15.17 -11.00
N LEU A 43 -21.96 16.05 -10.87
CA LEU A 43 -20.68 15.74 -10.24
C LEU A 43 -20.77 15.99 -8.73
N LEU A 44 -21.23 14.99 -7.98
CA LEU A 44 -21.43 15.08 -6.54
C LEU A 44 -20.19 14.66 -5.76
N SER A 45 -19.90 15.34 -4.65
CA SER A 45 -18.78 14.99 -3.76
C SER A 45 -18.87 13.55 -3.25
N ARG A 46 -20.07 13.08 -2.89
CA ARG A 46 -20.29 11.70 -2.45
C ARG A 46 -19.85 10.66 -3.49
N ASP A 47 -20.09 10.93 -4.77
CA ASP A 47 -19.73 10.00 -5.84
C ASP A 47 -18.21 10.01 -6.07
N ILE A 48 -17.59 11.19 -5.98
CA ILE A 48 -16.12 11.34 -6.01
C ILE A 48 -15.48 10.56 -4.84
N GLU A 49 -15.97 10.74 -3.62
CA GLU A 49 -15.50 10.02 -2.44
C GLU A 49 -15.63 8.50 -2.61
N SER A 50 -16.75 8.03 -3.16
CA SER A 50 -16.98 6.61 -3.42
C SER A 50 -15.97 6.04 -4.42
N LYS A 51 -15.67 6.77 -5.51
CA LYS A 51 -14.65 6.38 -6.49
C LYS A 51 -13.24 6.41 -5.90
N LEU A 52 -12.93 7.41 -5.07
CA LEU A 52 -11.65 7.54 -4.39
C LEU A 52 -11.41 6.37 -3.41
N LEU A 53 -12.39 6.03 -2.58
CA LEU A 53 -12.29 4.93 -1.63
C LEU A 53 -12.08 3.59 -2.33
N LEU A 54 -12.73 3.38 -3.48
CA LEU A 54 -12.56 2.18 -4.29
C LEU A 54 -11.12 2.06 -4.81
N LEU A 55 -10.55 3.12 -5.37
CA LEU A 55 -9.16 3.17 -5.81
C LEU A 55 -8.18 2.96 -4.65
N GLN A 56 -8.41 3.63 -3.51
CA GLN A 56 -7.57 3.51 -2.32
C GLN A 56 -7.56 2.07 -1.79
N ARG A 57 -8.69 1.36 -1.83
CA ARG A 57 -8.75 -0.05 -1.41
C ARG A 57 -7.80 -0.92 -2.24
N GLU A 58 -7.88 -0.83 -3.57
CA GLU A 58 -7.03 -1.63 -4.47
C GLU A 58 -5.55 -1.29 -4.28
N MET A 59 -5.21 0.00 -4.23
CA MET A 59 -3.85 0.45 -4.03
C MET A 59 -3.28 0.01 -2.67
N ASN A 60 -4.05 0.17 -1.58
CA ASN A 60 -3.61 -0.22 -0.24
C ASN A 60 -3.42 -1.73 -0.14
N TYR A 61 -4.26 -2.52 -0.80
CA TYR A 61 -4.09 -3.97 -0.88
C TYR A 61 -2.74 -4.34 -1.50
N LEU A 62 -2.42 -3.78 -2.68
CA LEU A 62 -1.15 -4.05 -3.36
C LEU A 62 0.05 -3.55 -2.55
N LEU A 63 -0.02 -2.35 -1.97
CA LEU A 63 1.06 -1.81 -1.16
C LEU A 63 1.34 -2.69 0.06
N ASN A 64 0.31 -3.14 0.77
CA ASN A 64 0.46 -4.06 1.89
C ASN A 64 1.05 -5.40 1.43
N LYS A 65 0.58 -5.94 0.31
CA LYS A 65 1.12 -7.19 -0.25
C LYS A 65 2.61 -7.07 -0.57
N ALA A 66 3.03 -5.96 -1.16
CA ALA A 66 4.45 -5.69 -1.43
C ALA A 66 5.27 -5.51 -0.15
N LYS A 67 4.75 -4.78 0.83
CA LYS A 67 5.42 -4.54 2.11
C LYS A 67 5.70 -5.83 2.88
N PHE A 68 4.80 -6.80 2.78
CA PHE A 68 4.89 -8.08 3.51
C PHE A 68 5.35 -9.25 2.64
N ALA A 69 5.76 -9.01 1.38
CA ALA A 69 6.29 -10.04 0.52
C ALA A 69 7.61 -10.59 1.08
N LYS A 70 7.67 -11.90 1.34
CA LYS A 70 8.91 -12.54 1.82
C LYS A 70 9.90 -12.68 0.67
N PRO A 71 11.19 -12.35 0.88
CA PRO A 71 12.23 -12.63 -0.11
C PRO A 71 12.27 -14.12 -0.42
N LYS A 72 12.45 -14.47 -1.69
CA LYS A 72 12.62 -15.87 -2.05
C LYS A 72 13.89 -16.43 -1.41
N PRO A 73 13.83 -17.64 -0.80
CA PRO A 73 15.02 -18.29 -0.31
C PRO A 73 15.96 -18.53 -1.48
N LYS A 74 17.23 -18.14 -1.31
CA LYS A 74 18.26 -18.43 -2.32
C LYS A 74 18.29 -19.94 -2.57
N PRO A 75 18.38 -20.40 -3.83
CA PRO A 75 18.51 -21.82 -4.12
C PRO A 75 19.72 -22.35 -3.35
N LYS A 76 19.50 -23.38 -2.53
CA LYS A 76 20.61 -24.04 -1.83
C LYS A 76 21.53 -24.60 -2.91
N ALA A 77 22.80 -24.19 -2.88
CA ALA A 77 23.83 -24.89 -3.63
C ALA A 77 23.72 -26.38 -3.25
N LYS A 78 23.65 -27.26 -4.25
CA LYS A 78 23.82 -28.70 -4.04
C LYS A 78 25.26 -28.91 -3.60
N ASN A 79 25.53 -28.76 -2.31
CA ASN A 79 26.74 -29.31 -1.73
C ASN A 79 26.48 -30.80 -1.57
N GLU A 80 26.97 -31.57 -2.53
CA GLU A 80 27.27 -32.97 -2.31
C GLU A 80 28.33 -33.03 -1.20
N THR A 81 27.95 -33.48 -0.01
CA THR A 81 28.91 -34.05 0.93
C THR A 81 28.25 -35.23 1.61
N SER A 82 28.90 -36.37 1.42
CA SER A 82 28.57 -37.69 1.92
C SER A 82 28.39 -37.72 3.44
N THR A 83 27.55 -38.65 3.89
CA THR A 83 27.33 -39.07 5.28
C THR A 83 28.64 -39.37 5.99
N ASP A 84 28.82 -38.86 7.22
CA ASP A 84 29.44 -39.63 8.32
C ASP A 84 29.02 -39.06 9.69
N ALA A 85 28.95 -39.95 10.66
CA ALA A 85 28.35 -39.82 11.98
C ALA A 85 29.19 -39.03 13.00
N GLY A 86 28.53 -38.56 14.07
CA GLY A 86 29.19 -38.50 15.38
C GLY A 86 28.98 -37.27 16.26
N TYR A 87 28.31 -37.53 17.39
CA TYR A 87 28.52 -36.95 18.73
C TYR A 87 27.82 -35.64 19.17
N LYS A 88 27.31 -35.76 20.40
CA LYS A 88 26.55 -34.86 21.29
C LYS A 88 27.36 -33.57 21.58
N VAL A 89 26.82 -32.45 22.09
CA VAL A 89 26.29 -32.19 23.45
C VAL A 89 25.57 -30.82 23.47
N ASN A 90 24.57 -30.69 24.35
CA ASN A 90 23.81 -29.49 24.71
C ASN A 90 24.65 -28.26 25.10
N ALA A 91 24.16 -27.06 24.79
CA ALA A 91 24.39 -25.86 25.61
C ALA A 91 23.20 -24.88 25.47
N THR A 92 22.42 -24.79 26.54
CA THR A 92 21.46 -23.71 26.82
C THR A 92 22.22 -22.43 27.15
N THR A 93 21.83 -21.30 26.57
CA THR A 93 22.10 -19.98 27.18
C THR A 93 20.94 -19.04 26.91
N GLU A 94 20.46 -18.46 28.00
CA GLU A 94 19.29 -17.62 28.15
C GLU A 94 19.48 -16.21 27.56
N GLU A 95 18.37 -15.67 27.07
CA GLU A 95 17.87 -14.30 27.22
C GLU A 95 18.84 -13.12 27.26
N LYS A 96 18.68 -12.21 26.28
CA LYS A 96 18.73 -10.77 26.54
C LYS A 96 17.76 -10.01 25.63
N VAL A 97 16.61 -9.70 26.19
CA VAL A 97 15.66 -8.69 25.70
C VAL A 97 16.35 -7.32 25.71
N ILE A 98 16.26 -6.58 24.61
CA ILE A 98 16.57 -5.14 24.56
C ILE A 98 15.39 -4.47 23.85
N PRO A 99 14.59 -3.63 24.54
CA PRO A 99 13.54 -2.86 23.90
C PRO A 99 14.13 -1.63 23.19
N PRO A 100 13.64 -1.24 22.00
CA PRO A 100 14.02 0.04 21.41
C PRO A 100 13.26 1.19 22.08
N THR A 101 14.08 2.12 22.56
CA THR A 101 13.84 3.40 23.21
C THR A 101 12.90 4.34 22.45
N ASP A 102 12.03 4.99 23.21
CA ASP A 102 11.16 6.10 22.81
C ASP A 102 11.97 7.42 22.82
N GLU A 103 12.27 7.97 21.65
CA GLU A 103 12.77 9.34 21.49
C GLU A 103 11.78 10.17 20.68
N SER A 104 10.73 10.64 21.34
CA SER A 104 9.88 11.73 20.85
C SER A 104 10.08 12.96 21.73
N LYS A 105 11.03 13.83 21.37
CA LYS A 105 11.05 15.23 21.84
C LYS A 105 11.26 16.19 20.68
N ASN A 106 10.39 17.20 20.68
CA ASN A 106 10.41 18.47 19.96
C ASN A 106 9.95 18.39 18.48
N LEU A 107 9.00 19.20 17.98
CA LEU A 107 8.71 20.59 18.32
C LEU A 107 7.20 20.91 18.30
N LYS A 108 6.74 21.62 19.33
CA LYS A 108 5.60 22.55 19.25
C LYS A 108 6.15 23.95 18.96
N THR A 109 5.31 24.74 18.28
CA THR A 109 5.24 26.21 18.21
C THR A 109 5.71 26.83 16.89
N ALA A 110 4.74 27.29 16.09
CA ALA A 110 4.59 28.70 15.73
C ALA A 110 3.34 28.90 14.85
N GLU A 111 2.18 29.03 15.50
CA GLU A 111 1.04 29.77 14.95
C GLU A 111 1.30 31.25 15.23
N SER A 112 1.45 32.05 14.17
CA SER A 112 1.17 33.49 14.12
C SER A 112 1.51 33.99 12.72
N ILE A 113 0.52 34.05 11.82
CA ILE A 113 0.56 34.98 10.70
C ILE A 113 -0.68 35.87 10.81
N ASP A 114 -0.45 37.08 11.32
CA ASP A 114 -1.33 38.23 11.15
C ASP A 114 -1.53 38.46 9.65
N LEU A 115 -2.79 38.51 9.21
CA LEU A 115 -3.14 39.12 7.93
C LEU A 115 -4.07 40.30 8.23
N THR A 116 -3.45 41.47 8.11
CA THR A 116 -4.03 42.82 8.13
C THR A 116 -5.31 42.93 7.31
N ALA A 117 -6.36 43.51 7.90
CA ALA A 117 -7.46 44.20 7.25
C ALA A 117 -7.84 45.43 8.07
#